data_AF-A0A2E1J0A1-F1
#
_entry.id   AF-A0A2E1J0A1-F1
#
_cell.length_a   1.000
_cell.length_b   1.000
_cell.length_c   1.000
_cell.angle_alpha   90.00
_cell.angle_beta   90.00
_cell.angle_gamma   90.00
#
_symmetry.space_group_name_H-M   'P 1'
#
loop_
_entity.id
_entity.type
_entity.pdbx_description
1 polymer ?
#
loop_
_entity_poly.entity_id
_entity_poly.type
_entity_poly.pdbx_seq_one_letter_code
_entity_poly.pdbx_strand_id
1 'polypeptide(L)'
;MNKQYIYQIISQLVNDDYAKNKTTPRSLLRYLLPIESAFGYYTSNKVEFFDPQQNQIFYRNFNVKNENSRIESIDYINGRIDYFNKSVNNNGSYEKIDHIKKWAIKIKLSTPIGNTSVNPFSENQSSLIRIIDDKKIYNAGSILKNSDFIICLNKTIYEYLIQLTAGKQLVPQNTLYQPILEYEDWFMSSGINIDDTPLLFDYANEEYRSSNPVIYSIDELTNSINIKYSIRANPEHKKWYTSKTEGKVINLIESGLLEDYVSDCRFKNVKKLNMKKLAIKLNCSDKTAKKLLSLHAPHLLDD
;
A
#
# COMPACT_ATOMS: atom_id res chain seq x y z
N MET A 1 -3.70 -1.75 -25.46
CA MET A 1 -2.95 -1.52 -24.20
C MET A 1 -1.77 -2.49 -24.08
N ASN A 2 -0.60 -2.07 -23.58
CA ASN A 2 0.58 -2.94 -23.46
C ASN A 2 0.38 -3.98 -22.34
N LYS A 3 0.23 -5.26 -22.70
CA LYS A 3 -0.02 -6.37 -21.76
C LYS A 3 1.07 -6.52 -20.70
N GLN A 4 2.33 -6.26 -21.05
CA GLN A 4 3.45 -6.37 -20.11
C GLN A 4 3.39 -5.28 -19.04
N TYR A 5 2.94 -4.08 -19.42
CA TYR A 5 2.84 -2.96 -18.50
C TYR A 5 1.74 -3.19 -17.45
N ILE A 6 0.55 -3.64 -17.85
CA ILE A 6 -0.54 -3.93 -16.90
C ILE A 6 -0.18 -5.09 -15.98
N TYR A 7 0.55 -6.07 -16.50
CA TYR A 7 1.08 -7.15 -15.68
C TYR A 7 1.98 -6.65 -14.54
N GLN A 8 2.85 -5.67 -14.80
CA GLN A 8 3.71 -5.06 -13.76
C GLN A 8 2.90 -4.36 -12.68
N ILE A 9 1.79 -3.71 -13.03
CA ILE A 9 0.87 -3.10 -12.05
C ILE A 9 0.21 -4.21 -11.21
N ILE A 10 -0.32 -5.25 -11.86
CA ILE A 10 -0.97 -6.37 -11.18
C ILE A 10 -0.02 -7.12 -10.23
N SER A 11 1.25 -7.29 -10.60
CA SER A 11 2.27 -7.88 -9.72
C SER A 11 2.41 -7.12 -8.39
N GLN A 12 2.31 -5.78 -8.42
CA GLN A 12 2.32 -4.97 -7.19
C GLN A 12 1.03 -5.16 -6.36
N LEU A 13 -0.11 -5.48 -7.00
CA LEU A 13 -1.38 -5.76 -6.33
C LEU A 13 -1.41 -7.09 -5.60
N VAL A 14 -0.78 -8.13 -6.17
CA VAL A 14 -0.74 -9.47 -5.57
C VAL A 14 0.43 -9.63 -4.58
N ASN A 15 1.09 -8.51 -4.22
CA ASN A 15 2.23 -8.45 -3.31
C ASN A 15 3.36 -9.41 -3.73
N ASP A 16 3.79 -9.32 -4.98
CA ASP A 16 4.89 -10.11 -5.55
C ASP A 16 6.28 -9.67 -5.03
N ASP A 17 6.36 -8.89 -3.94
CA ASP A 17 7.62 -8.55 -3.24
C ASP A 17 8.28 -9.79 -2.58
N TYR A 18 7.81 -10.97 -2.95
CA TYR A 18 8.54 -12.21 -2.88
C TYR A 18 9.65 -12.29 -3.93
N ALA A 19 10.67 -11.46 -3.76
CA ALA A 19 12.04 -11.85 -4.05
C ALA A 19 12.50 -13.10 -3.24
N LYS A 20 11.59 -13.81 -2.55
CA LYS A 20 11.82 -14.97 -1.67
C LYS A 20 10.87 -16.17 -1.88
N ASN A 21 9.79 -16.10 -2.67
CA ASN A 21 8.91 -17.28 -2.85
C ASN A 21 9.09 -17.99 -4.18
N LYS A 22 9.11 -19.32 -4.07
CA LYS A 22 9.26 -20.32 -5.14
C LYS A 22 8.04 -20.43 -6.07
N THR A 23 7.09 -19.49 -6.01
CA THR A 23 5.85 -19.50 -6.81
C THR A 23 5.98 -18.53 -7.97
N THR A 24 5.67 -18.98 -9.19
CA THR A 24 5.64 -18.08 -10.35
C THR A 24 4.61 -16.97 -10.11
N PRO A 25 4.90 -15.69 -10.38
CA PRO A 25 3.97 -14.58 -10.14
C PRO A 25 2.61 -14.75 -10.83
N ARG A 26 2.58 -15.47 -11.95
CA ARG A 26 1.34 -15.85 -12.66
C ARG A 26 0.38 -16.68 -11.81
N SER A 27 0.88 -17.50 -10.88
CA SER A 27 0.06 -18.30 -9.97
C SER A 27 -0.58 -17.46 -8.85
N LEU A 28 -0.06 -16.26 -8.57
CA LEU A 28 -0.62 -15.35 -7.58
C LEU A 28 -1.83 -14.59 -8.13
N LEU A 29 -2.00 -14.56 -9.46
CA LEU A 29 -3.17 -13.93 -10.10
C LEU A 29 -4.49 -14.47 -9.55
N ARG A 30 -4.57 -15.74 -9.12
CA ARG A 30 -5.78 -16.33 -8.51
C ARG A 30 -6.29 -15.60 -7.27
N TYR A 31 -5.44 -14.78 -6.65
CA TYR A 31 -5.73 -14.01 -5.45
C TYR A 31 -5.90 -12.52 -5.73
N LEU A 32 -5.89 -12.12 -7.00
CA LEU A 32 -6.12 -10.74 -7.37
C LEU A 32 -7.56 -10.35 -7.04
N LEU A 33 -7.69 -9.21 -6.36
CA LEU A 33 -8.96 -8.68 -5.89
C LEU A 33 -9.20 -7.29 -6.52
N PRO A 34 -10.46 -6.89 -6.70
CA PRO A 34 -10.81 -5.53 -7.11
C PRO A 34 -10.28 -4.48 -6.13
N ILE A 35 -10.14 -3.25 -6.61
CA ILE A 35 -9.75 -2.11 -5.80
C ILE A 35 -11.02 -1.48 -5.22
N GLU A 36 -11.03 -1.29 -3.91
CA GLU A 36 -12.13 -0.70 -3.15
C GLU A 36 -11.93 0.80 -2.96
N SER A 37 -10.70 1.21 -2.63
CA SER A 37 -10.35 2.61 -2.42
C SER A 37 -8.90 2.91 -2.77
N ALA A 38 -8.61 4.18 -3.07
CA ALA A 38 -7.26 4.66 -3.38
C ALA A 38 -6.91 5.91 -2.55
N PHE A 39 -5.64 6.15 -2.25
CA PHE A 39 -5.20 7.23 -1.38
C PHE A 39 -3.83 7.75 -1.79
N GLY A 40 -3.56 9.02 -1.44
CA GLY A 40 -2.24 9.61 -1.58
C GLY A 40 -1.20 8.90 -0.72
N TYR A 41 -0.02 8.64 -1.27
CA TYR A 41 1.11 8.11 -0.50
C TYR A 41 1.85 9.22 0.28
N TYR A 42 1.96 10.41 -0.31
CA TYR A 42 2.75 11.52 0.24
C TYR A 42 1.90 12.41 1.16
N THR A 43 1.49 11.89 2.30
CA THR A 43 0.73 12.65 3.32
C THR A 43 1.62 13.57 4.18
N SER A 44 2.94 13.48 4.01
CA SER A 44 3.95 14.24 4.75
C SER A 44 4.77 15.16 3.85
N ASN A 45 5.42 16.15 4.45
CA ASN A 45 6.22 17.17 3.78
C ASN A 45 7.73 17.00 3.99
N LYS A 46 8.16 15.82 4.48
CA LYS A 46 9.56 15.53 4.80
C LYS A 46 9.92 14.11 4.37
N VAL A 47 11.11 13.94 3.83
CA VAL A 47 11.70 12.66 3.44
C VAL A 47 13.07 12.48 4.13
N GLU A 48 13.35 11.29 4.65
CA GLU A 48 14.55 11.03 5.47
C GLU A 48 15.20 9.69 5.15
N PHE A 49 16.52 9.62 5.35
CA PHE A 49 17.32 8.42 5.26
C PHE A 49 18.38 8.43 6.37
N PHE A 50 18.47 7.35 7.13
CA PHE A 50 19.54 7.14 8.09
C PHE A 50 20.63 6.27 7.46
N ASP A 51 21.81 6.86 7.28
CA ASP A 51 23.01 6.17 6.81
C ASP A 51 23.72 5.49 8.00
N PRO A 52 23.71 4.15 8.08
CA PRO A 52 24.33 3.42 9.18
C PRO A 52 25.86 3.46 9.16
N GLN A 53 26.48 3.71 8.00
CA GLN A 53 27.93 3.79 7.85
C GLN A 53 28.45 5.13 8.39
N GLN A 54 27.74 6.23 8.08
CA GLN A 54 28.09 7.58 8.54
C GLN A 54 27.47 7.93 9.91
N ASN A 55 26.54 7.11 10.41
CA ASN A 55 25.72 7.38 11.58
C ASN A 55 25.03 8.76 11.51
N GLN A 56 24.58 9.14 10.32
CA GLN A 56 23.99 10.45 10.02
C GLN A 56 22.59 10.29 9.40
N ILE A 57 21.69 11.22 9.73
CA ILE A 57 20.37 11.33 9.10
C ILE A 57 20.45 12.40 8.01
N PHE A 58 20.14 12.00 6.77
CA PHE A 58 19.91 12.90 5.65
C PHE A 58 18.42 13.14 5.53
N TYR A 59 18.01 14.39 5.32
CA TYR A 59 16.61 14.72 5.12
C TYR A 59 16.41 15.89 4.16
N ARG A 60 15.23 15.94 3.55
CA ARG A 60 14.72 17.08 2.78
C ARG A 60 13.26 17.33 3.12
N ASN A 61 12.89 18.60 3.15
CA ASN A 61 11.50 19.00 3.21
C ASN A 61 11.03 19.37 1.80
N PHE A 62 9.75 19.11 1.52
CA PHE A 62 9.12 19.46 0.25
C PHE A 62 7.70 19.96 0.49
N ASN A 63 7.16 20.70 -0.46
CA ASN A 63 5.75 21.07 -0.43
C ASN A 63 4.93 19.99 -1.17
N VAL A 64 3.96 19.37 -0.48
CA VAL A 64 3.10 18.32 -1.05
C VAL A 64 2.32 18.80 -2.28
N LYS A 65 2.01 20.11 -2.36
CA LYS A 65 1.34 20.71 -3.52
C LYS A 65 2.28 21.07 -4.66
N ASN A 66 3.59 21.03 -4.44
CA ASN A 66 4.60 21.29 -5.46
C ASN A 66 5.34 19.99 -5.81
N GLU A 67 4.88 19.39 -6.90
CA GLU A 67 5.35 18.11 -7.38
C GLU A 67 6.86 18.09 -7.70
N ASN A 68 7.40 19.18 -8.26
CA ASN A 68 8.83 19.29 -8.56
C ASN A 68 9.67 19.26 -7.28
N SER A 69 9.25 20.03 -6.26
CA SER A 69 9.92 20.05 -4.96
C SER A 69 9.92 18.68 -4.28
N ARG A 70 8.81 17.95 -4.38
CA ARG A 70 8.67 16.57 -3.88
C ARG A 70 9.64 15.62 -4.61
N ILE A 71 9.66 15.67 -5.94
CA ILE A 71 10.54 14.85 -6.78
C ILE A 71 12.01 15.10 -6.48
N GLU A 72 12.44 16.36 -6.45
CA GLU A 72 13.83 16.73 -6.17
C GLU A 72 14.29 16.27 -4.79
N SER A 73 13.40 16.38 -3.79
CA SER A 73 13.69 15.94 -2.43
C SER A 73 13.85 14.43 -2.34
N ILE A 74 13.00 13.66 -3.02
CA ILE A 74 13.10 12.20 -3.09
C ILE A 74 14.36 11.79 -3.87
N ASP A 75 14.66 12.43 -5.00
CA ASP A 75 15.85 12.14 -5.79
C ASP A 75 17.14 12.40 -5.01
N TYR A 76 17.18 13.48 -4.23
CA TYR A 76 18.31 13.75 -3.35
C TYR A 76 18.52 12.60 -2.36
N ILE A 77 17.46 12.12 -1.70
CA ILE A 77 17.56 11.03 -0.73
C ILE A 77 17.90 9.71 -1.41
N ASN A 78 17.28 9.37 -2.54
CA ASN A 78 17.62 8.17 -3.30
C ASN A 78 19.07 8.20 -3.80
N GLY A 79 19.61 9.37 -4.18
CA GLY A 79 21.03 9.53 -4.49
C GLY A 79 21.96 9.27 -3.28
N ARG A 80 21.53 9.62 -2.06
CA ARG A 80 22.25 9.23 -0.83
C ARG A 80 22.20 7.73 -0.59
N ILE A 81 21.06 7.09 -0.84
CA ILE A 81 20.89 5.64 -0.75
C ILE A 81 21.77 4.93 -1.78
N ASP A 82 21.87 5.43 -3.02
CA ASP A 82 22.77 4.89 -4.04
C ASP A 82 24.23 4.95 -3.63
N TYR A 83 24.65 6.08 -3.04
CA TYR A 83 26.01 6.22 -2.53
C TYR A 83 26.31 5.18 -1.45
N PHE A 84 25.38 4.98 -0.51
CA PHE A 84 25.47 3.94 0.51
C PHE A 84 25.45 2.52 -0.10
N ASN A 85 24.49 2.18 -0.95
CA ASN A 85 24.39 0.86 -1.55
C ASN A 85 25.62 0.47 -2.39
N LYS A 86 26.32 1.47 -2.99
CA LYS A 86 27.60 1.25 -3.67
C LYS A 86 28.72 0.89 -2.69
N SER A 87 28.81 1.51 -1.52
CA SER A 87 29.82 1.17 -0.51
C SER A 87 29.56 -0.19 0.13
N VAL A 88 28.29 -0.59 0.27
CA VAL A 88 27.90 -1.92 0.78
C VAL A 88 28.43 -3.06 -0.10
N ASN A 89 28.35 -2.94 -1.43
CA ASN A 89 28.85 -3.96 -2.36
C ASN A 89 30.34 -4.28 -2.17
N ASN A 90 31.12 -3.34 -1.62
CA ASN A 90 32.56 -3.50 -1.46
C ASN A 90 32.95 -4.14 -0.11
N ASN A 91 32.14 -3.96 0.95
CA ASN A 91 32.53 -4.26 2.33
C ASN A 91 31.64 -5.32 3.03
N GLY A 92 30.49 -5.72 2.46
CA GLY A 92 29.67 -6.85 2.90
C GLY A 92 29.01 -6.75 4.28
N SER A 93 29.19 -5.65 5.02
CA SER A 93 28.77 -5.49 6.42
C SER A 93 27.37 -4.93 6.62
N TYR A 94 26.69 -4.51 5.55
CA TYR A 94 25.34 -3.93 5.61
C TYR A 94 24.44 -4.53 4.52
N GLU A 95 23.14 -4.40 4.69
CA GLU A 95 22.15 -4.75 3.67
C GLU A 95 21.85 -3.55 2.77
N LYS A 96 21.48 -3.82 1.52
CA LYS A 96 21.03 -2.76 0.61
C LYS A 96 19.71 -2.19 1.10
N ILE A 97 19.57 -0.88 0.94
CA ILE A 97 18.36 -0.15 1.31
C ILE A 97 17.61 0.18 0.04
N ASP A 98 16.32 -0.13 0.03
CA ASP A 98 15.44 0.18 -1.09
C ASP A 98 15.26 1.69 -1.24
N HIS A 99 15.08 2.13 -2.48
CA HIS A 99 14.75 3.51 -2.78
C HIS A 99 13.38 3.88 -2.24
N ILE A 100 13.24 5.15 -1.90
CA ILE A 100 11.95 5.75 -1.62
C ILE A 100 11.18 5.83 -2.93
N LYS A 101 9.98 5.26 -2.94
CA LYS A 101 9.06 5.25 -4.07
C LYS A 101 8.79 6.69 -4.52
N LYS A 102 8.78 6.93 -5.84
CA LYS A 102 8.71 8.29 -6.42
C LYS A 102 7.34 8.63 -6.97
N TRP A 103 6.57 7.63 -7.36
CA TRP A 103 5.26 7.73 -7.99
C TRP A 103 4.27 6.77 -7.30
N ALA A 104 4.29 6.77 -5.96
CA ALA A 104 3.47 5.91 -5.15
C ALA A 104 2.02 6.41 -4.99
N ILE A 105 1.06 5.48 -5.13
CA ILE A 105 -0.32 5.58 -4.67
C ILE A 105 -0.60 4.41 -3.74
N LYS A 106 -1.29 4.66 -2.62
CA LYS A 106 -1.80 3.61 -1.74
C LYS A 106 -3.18 3.19 -2.23
N ILE A 107 -3.47 1.90 -2.22
CA ILE A 107 -4.78 1.36 -2.59
C ILE A 107 -5.20 0.31 -1.57
N LYS A 108 -6.51 0.12 -1.44
CA LYS A 108 -7.13 -0.92 -0.63
C LYS A 108 -7.91 -1.83 -1.58
N LEU A 109 -7.65 -3.13 -1.50
CA LEU A 109 -8.39 -4.14 -2.24
C LEU A 109 -9.70 -4.47 -1.53
N SER A 110 -10.69 -4.95 -2.29
CA SER A 110 -11.97 -5.42 -1.77
C SER A 110 -11.81 -6.71 -0.98
N THR A 111 -12.77 -7.01 -0.11
CA THR A 111 -12.83 -8.30 0.59
C THR A 111 -13.30 -9.40 -0.36
N PRO A 112 -12.67 -10.59 -0.36
CA PRO A 112 -13.08 -11.68 -1.25
C PRO A 112 -14.51 -12.15 -0.96
N ILE A 113 -15.26 -12.49 -2.01
CA ILE A 113 -16.66 -12.95 -1.92
C ILE A 113 -16.80 -14.29 -1.18
N GLY A 114 -15.73 -15.10 -1.17
CA GLY A 114 -15.71 -16.41 -0.52
C GLY A 114 -14.69 -16.51 0.62
N ASN A 115 -15.09 -17.14 1.72
CA ASN A 115 -14.19 -17.52 2.82
C ASN A 115 -13.38 -18.76 2.43
N THR A 116 -12.45 -18.60 1.50
CA THR A 116 -11.50 -19.67 1.16
C THR A 116 -10.39 -19.64 2.20
N SER A 117 -10.32 -20.69 3.02
CA SER A 117 -9.24 -20.94 4.00
C SER A 117 -7.84 -21.11 3.38
N VAL A 118 -7.67 -20.70 2.12
CA VAL A 118 -6.50 -20.90 1.26
C VAL A 118 -6.08 -19.60 0.55
N ASN A 119 -6.77 -18.47 0.79
CA ASN A 119 -6.29 -17.17 0.33
C ASN A 119 -5.33 -16.59 1.40
N PRO A 120 -4.02 -16.44 1.11
CA PRO A 120 -3.08 -15.88 2.07
C PRO A 120 -3.39 -14.42 2.44
N PHE A 121 -4.33 -13.77 1.72
CA PHE A 121 -4.76 -12.39 1.96
C PHE A 121 -6.13 -12.28 2.67
N SER A 122 -6.84 -13.38 2.91
CA SER A 122 -8.20 -13.36 3.50
C SER A 122 -8.26 -13.36 5.03
N GLU A 123 -7.12 -13.42 5.72
CA GLU A 123 -7.14 -13.51 7.17
C GLU A 123 -7.47 -12.17 7.85
N ASN A 124 -7.24 -11.00 7.22
CA ASN A 124 -7.49 -9.69 7.84
C ASN A 124 -7.75 -8.54 6.82
N GLN A 125 -8.09 -7.32 7.27
CA GLN A 125 -8.50 -6.21 6.38
C GLN A 125 -7.33 -5.36 5.85
N SER A 126 -6.20 -5.30 6.54
CA SER A 126 -5.03 -4.53 6.08
C SER A 126 -3.99 -5.33 5.30
N SER A 127 -4.12 -6.66 5.23
CA SER A 127 -3.56 -7.50 4.18
C SER A 127 -4.10 -7.18 2.78
N LEU A 128 -5.04 -6.24 2.65
CA LEU A 128 -5.59 -5.73 1.40
C LEU A 128 -5.00 -4.37 0.98
N ILE A 129 -4.15 -3.74 1.79
CA ILE A 129 -3.50 -2.48 1.40
C ILE A 129 -2.29 -2.79 0.52
N ARG A 130 -2.16 -2.09 -0.62
CA ARG A 130 -1.02 -2.18 -1.53
C ARG A 130 -0.49 -0.79 -1.86
N ILE A 131 0.77 -0.73 -2.30
CA ILE A 131 1.38 0.49 -2.83
C ILE A 131 1.74 0.20 -4.27
N ILE A 132 1.22 1.01 -5.20
CA ILE A 132 1.64 1.00 -6.60
C ILE A 132 2.63 2.15 -6.78
N ASP A 133 3.88 1.86 -7.15
CA ASP A 133 4.87 2.86 -7.58
C ASP A 133 4.96 2.86 -9.11
N ASP A 134 4.16 3.71 -9.75
CA ASP A 134 4.19 3.87 -11.20
C ASP A 134 3.79 5.29 -11.62
N LYS A 135 4.55 5.87 -12.55
CA LYS A 135 4.36 7.26 -12.98
C LYS A 135 3.04 7.50 -13.70
N LYS A 136 2.58 6.59 -14.57
CA LYS A 136 1.34 6.81 -15.33
C LYS A 136 0.12 6.60 -14.44
N ILE A 137 0.15 5.61 -13.53
CA ILE A 137 -0.89 5.41 -12.52
C ILE A 137 -0.96 6.63 -11.60
N TYR A 138 0.19 7.13 -11.14
CA TYR A 138 0.26 8.34 -10.34
C TYR A 138 -0.32 9.56 -11.07
N ASN A 139 0.06 9.76 -12.33
CA ASN A 139 -0.47 10.84 -13.15
C ASN A 139 -2.00 10.74 -13.36
N ALA A 140 -2.54 9.53 -13.54
CA ALA A 140 -3.99 9.36 -13.59
C ALA A 140 -4.64 9.73 -12.24
N GLY A 141 -4.04 9.31 -11.13
CA GLY A 141 -4.51 9.67 -9.78
C GLY A 141 -4.34 11.15 -9.43
N SER A 142 -3.48 11.90 -10.11
CA SER A 142 -3.32 13.36 -9.91
C SER A 142 -4.37 14.18 -10.64
N ILE A 143 -5.11 13.54 -11.55
CA ILE A 143 -6.10 14.13 -12.43
C ILE A 143 -7.52 13.72 -12.00
N LEU A 144 -7.73 12.43 -11.71
CA LEU A 144 -9.05 11.87 -11.41
C LEU A 144 -9.42 11.95 -9.92
N LYS A 145 -10.72 12.06 -9.62
CA LYS A 145 -11.24 11.78 -8.26
C LYS A 145 -11.24 10.28 -7.97
N ASN A 146 -11.36 9.95 -6.70
CA ASN A 146 -11.33 8.58 -6.17
C ASN A 146 -12.26 7.61 -6.93
N SER A 147 -13.54 7.96 -7.05
CA SER A 147 -14.55 7.11 -7.70
C SER A 147 -14.14 6.74 -9.12
N ASP A 148 -13.78 7.73 -9.94
CA ASP A 148 -13.54 7.51 -11.37
C ASP A 148 -12.24 6.75 -11.57
N PHE A 149 -11.21 7.07 -10.77
CA PHE A 149 -9.94 6.36 -10.79
C PHE A 149 -10.12 4.87 -10.50
N ILE A 150 -10.88 4.52 -9.46
CA ILE A 150 -11.11 3.12 -9.06
C ILE A 150 -11.85 2.36 -10.14
N ILE A 151 -12.96 2.94 -10.61
CA ILE A 151 -13.82 2.33 -11.64
C ILE A 151 -13.00 2.04 -12.90
N CYS A 152 -12.26 3.05 -13.39
CA CYS A 152 -11.48 2.90 -14.60
C CYS A 152 -10.27 1.97 -14.41
N LEU A 153 -9.62 1.97 -13.25
CA LEU A 153 -8.50 1.06 -12.96
C LEU A 153 -8.98 -0.39 -12.83
N ASN A 154 -10.11 -0.63 -12.16
CA ASN A 154 -10.71 -1.97 -12.09
C ASN A 154 -11.10 -2.48 -13.49
N LYS A 155 -11.68 -1.62 -14.34
CA LYS A 155 -11.99 -1.98 -15.73
C LYS A 155 -10.74 -2.32 -16.52
N THR A 156 -9.67 -1.54 -16.35
CA THR A 156 -8.37 -1.74 -17.00
C THR A 156 -7.77 -3.10 -16.65
N ILE A 157 -7.87 -3.52 -15.39
CA ILE A 157 -7.39 -4.81 -14.93
C ILE A 157 -8.31 -5.94 -15.42
N TYR A 158 -9.63 -5.77 -15.33
CA TYR A 158 -10.62 -6.74 -15.80
C TYR A 158 -10.43 -7.06 -17.30
N GLU A 159 -10.32 -6.03 -18.15
CA GLU A 159 -10.06 -6.19 -19.59
C GLU A 159 -8.77 -6.96 -19.87
N TYR A 160 -7.73 -6.71 -19.06
CA TYR A 160 -6.50 -7.50 -19.15
C TYR A 160 -6.73 -8.98 -18.82
N LEU A 161 -7.49 -9.29 -17.76
CA LEU A 161 -7.82 -10.67 -17.38
C LEU A 161 -8.63 -11.38 -18.48
N ILE A 162 -9.65 -10.72 -19.04
CA ILE A 162 -10.46 -11.25 -20.14
C ILE A 162 -9.59 -11.52 -21.37
N GLN A 163 -8.68 -10.61 -21.72
CA GLN A 163 -7.74 -10.82 -22.83
C GLN A 163 -6.80 -12.01 -22.62
N LEU A 164 -6.49 -12.40 -21.37
CA LEU A 164 -5.68 -13.58 -21.07
C LEU A 164 -6.45 -14.90 -21.27
N THR A 165 -7.78 -14.88 -21.21
CA THR A 165 -8.60 -16.09 -21.46
C THR A 165 -8.65 -16.46 -22.93
N ALA A 166 -8.40 -15.48 -23.82
CA ALA A 166 -8.57 -15.61 -25.27
C ALA A 166 -9.97 -16.11 -25.66
N GLY A 167 -11.01 -15.70 -24.91
CA GLY A 167 -12.41 -16.06 -25.17
C GLY A 167 -12.79 -17.48 -24.74
N LYS A 168 -11.92 -18.20 -24.03
CA LYS A 168 -12.22 -19.54 -23.53
C LYS A 168 -13.08 -19.46 -22.27
N GLN A 169 -14.10 -20.32 -22.20
CA GLN A 169 -14.82 -20.55 -20.94
C GLN A 169 -13.87 -21.16 -19.90
N LEU A 170 -13.85 -20.56 -18.71
CA LEU A 170 -12.98 -20.97 -17.63
C LEU A 170 -13.70 -21.95 -16.71
N VAL A 171 -13.01 -23.02 -16.34
CA VAL A 171 -13.44 -23.91 -15.25
C VAL A 171 -12.98 -23.36 -13.90
N PRO A 172 -13.66 -23.69 -12.78
CA PRO A 172 -13.33 -23.16 -11.45
C PRO A 172 -11.86 -23.35 -11.01
N GLN A 173 -11.19 -24.39 -11.50
CA GLN A 173 -9.79 -24.67 -11.18
C GLN A 173 -8.79 -23.77 -11.92
N ASN A 174 -9.24 -22.97 -12.89
CA ASN A 174 -8.37 -22.08 -13.64
C ASN A 174 -7.92 -20.89 -12.77
N THR A 175 -6.63 -20.54 -12.85
CA THR A 175 -6.03 -19.41 -12.11
C THR A 175 -6.75 -18.07 -12.33
N LEU A 176 -7.40 -17.88 -13.49
CA LEU A 176 -8.11 -16.64 -13.83
C LEU A 176 -9.59 -16.66 -13.46
N TYR A 177 -10.15 -17.82 -13.09
CA TYR A 177 -11.58 -17.95 -12.81
C TYR A 177 -12.02 -17.07 -11.63
N GLN A 178 -11.36 -17.23 -10.47
CA GLN A 178 -11.72 -16.48 -9.27
C GLN A 178 -11.55 -14.96 -9.46
N PRO A 179 -10.42 -14.45 -9.97
CA PRO A 179 -10.27 -13.01 -10.20
C PRO A 179 -11.36 -12.42 -11.09
N ILE A 180 -11.67 -13.06 -12.22
CA ILE A 180 -12.72 -12.55 -13.12
C ILE A 180 -14.05 -12.46 -12.39
N LEU A 181 -14.43 -13.49 -11.63
CA LEU A 181 -15.65 -13.49 -10.82
C LEU A 181 -15.67 -12.36 -9.79
N GLU A 182 -14.56 -12.11 -9.09
CA GLU A 182 -14.46 -11.03 -8.09
C GLU A 182 -14.64 -9.65 -8.74
N TYR A 183 -14.07 -9.42 -9.93
CA TYR A 183 -14.27 -8.15 -10.65
C TYR A 183 -15.71 -8.01 -11.18
N GLU A 184 -16.29 -9.06 -11.76
CA GLU A 184 -17.68 -9.04 -12.24
C GLU A 184 -18.65 -8.72 -11.10
N ASP A 185 -18.51 -9.38 -9.95
CA ASP A 185 -19.33 -9.13 -8.77
C ASP A 185 -19.13 -7.72 -8.20
N TRP A 186 -17.89 -7.22 -8.17
CA TRP A 186 -17.63 -5.84 -7.73
C TRP A 186 -18.33 -4.80 -8.61
N PHE A 187 -18.32 -4.99 -9.94
CA PHE A 187 -19.04 -4.10 -10.86
C PHE A 187 -20.56 -4.21 -10.69
N MET A 188 -21.09 -5.43 -10.56
CA MET A 188 -22.52 -5.67 -10.35
C MET A 188 -23.01 -5.08 -9.02
N SER A 189 -22.29 -5.33 -7.92
CA SER A 189 -22.63 -4.84 -6.58
C SER A 189 -22.52 -3.32 -6.47
N SER A 190 -21.62 -2.72 -7.24
CA SER A 190 -21.48 -1.26 -7.35
C SER A 190 -22.52 -0.61 -8.27
N GLY A 191 -23.34 -1.39 -8.99
CA GLY A 191 -24.32 -0.89 -9.95
C GLY A 191 -23.69 -0.24 -11.19
N ILE A 192 -22.49 -0.67 -11.58
CA ILE A 192 -21.71 -0.10 -12.68
C ILE A 192 -21.75 -1.02 -13.88
N ASN A 193 -22.08 -0.49 -15.06
CA ASN A 193 -21.99 -1.24 -16.31
C ASN A 193 -20.53 -1.33 -16.78
N ILE A 194 -20.02 -2.56 -16.87
CA ILE A 194 -18.65 -2.86 -17.31
C ILE A 194 -18.42 -2.37 -18.75
N ASP A 195 -19.40 -2.51 -19.63
CA ASP A 195 -19.23 -2.23 -21.06
C ASP A 195 -19.17 -0.73 -21.36
N ASP A 196 -19.87 0.08 -20.56
CA ASP A 196 -19.88 1.55 -20.68
C ASP A 196 -18.69 2.20 -19.95
N THR A 197 -17.93 1.43 -19.17
CA THR A 197 -16.83 1.95 -18.37
C THR A 197 -15.56 2.10 -19.22
N PRO A 198 -14.95 3.30 -19.27
CA PRO A 198 -13.72 3.51 -20.01
C PRO A 198 -12.49 2.93 -19.29
N LEU A 199 -11.43 2.68 -20.06
CA LEU A 199 -10.13 2.32 -19.49
C LEU A 199 -9.47 3.53 -18.82
N LEU A 200 -8.67 3.29 -17.78
CA LEU A 200 -8.01 4.35 -16.99
C LEU A 200 -7.22 5.32 -17.86
N PHE A 201 -6.40 4.80 -18.78
CA PHE A 201 -5.52 5.63 -19.60
C PHE A 201 -6.20 6.28 -20.79
N ASP A 202 -7.40 5.82 -21.15
CA ASP A 202 -8.22 6.46 -22.19
C ASP A 202 -9.09 7.57 -21.57
N TYR A 203 -9.46 7.41 -20.29
CA TYR A 203 -10.24 8.36 -19.53
C TYR A 203 -9.40 9.48 -18.90
N ALA A 204 -8.21 9.16 -18.39
CA ALA A 204 -7.29 10.11 -17.77
C ALA A 204 -6.63 11.01 -18.82
N ASN A 205 -7.40 11.97 -19.34
CA ASN A 205 -6.92 13.01 -20.24
C ASN A 205 -6.66 14.31 -19.46
N GLU A 206 -5.65 15.06 -19.88
CA GLU A 206 -5.18 16.26 -19.15
C GLU A 206 -6.24 17.36 -19.00
N GLU A 207 -7.29 17.31 -19.82
CA GLU A 207 -8.41 18.27 -19.82
C GLU A 207 -9.34 18.11 -18.60
N TYR A 208 -9.44 16.92 -18.00
CA TYR A 208 -10.32 16.68 -16.85
C TYR A 208 -9.53 16.69 -15.55
N ARG A 209 -9.35 17.85 -14.90
CA ARG A 209 -8.71 17.91 -13.57
C ARG A 209 -9.75 18.02 -12.46
N SER A 210 -9.84 16.98 -11.65
CA SER A 210 -10.64 16.99 -10.43
C SER A 210 -10.10 18.01 -9.42
N SER A 211 -11.01 18.65 -8.68
CA SER A 211 -10.68 19.49 -7.53
C SER A 211 -10.16 18.69 -6.34
N ASN A 212 -10.48 17.39 -6.28
CA ASN A 212 -10.11 16.46 -5.20
C ASN A 212 -9.47 15.19 -5.79
N PRO A 213 -8.25 15.29 -6.33
CA PRO A 213 -7.60 14.15 -6.96
C PRO A 213 -7.15 13.10 -5.93
N VAL A 214 -7.01 11.85 -6.37
CA VAL A 214 -6.62 10.70 -5.53
C VAL A 214 -5.35 10.96 -4.75
N ILE A 215 -4.33 11.58 -5.36
CA ILE A 215 -3.04 11.82 -4.69
C ILE A 215 -3.11 12.69 -3.43
N TYR A 216 -4.20 13.45 -3.26
CA TYR A 216 -4.45 14.27 -2.05
C TYR A 216 -5.54 13.67 -1.14
N SER A 217 -6.18 12.57 -1.56
CA SER A 217 -7.13 11.87 -0.71
C SER A 217 -6.42 11.16 0.43
N ILE A 218 -7.01 11.26 1.62
CA ILE A 218 -6.47 10.72 2.87
C ILE A 218 -7.42 9.64 3.34
N ASP A 219 -6.88 8.48 3.74
CA ASP A 219 -7.66 7.42 4.37
C ASP A 219 -8.15 7.88 5.75
N GLU A 220 -9.41 7.62 6.09
CA GLU A 220 -10.02 8.02 7.37
C GLU A 220 -9.24 7.46 8.58
N LEU A 221 -8.60 6.29 8.42
CA LEU A 221 -7.68 5.72 9.42
C LEU A 221 -6.39 6.56 9.56
N THR A 222 -5.93 7.20 8.49
CA THR A 222 -4.75 8.09 8.51
C THR A 222 -5.07 9.44 9.17
N ASN A 223 -6.32 9.91 9.10
CA ASN A 223 -6.76 11.11 9.82
C ASN A 223 -6.72 10.94 11.35
N SER A 224 -6.83 9.70 11.83
CA SER A 224 -6.86 9.37 13.25
C SER A 224 -5.54 8.78 13.78
N ILE A 225 -4.53 8.70 12.91
CA ILE A 225 -3.13 8.47 13.25
C ILE A 225 -2.50 9.86 13.46
N ASN A 226 -2.12 10.19 14.68
CA ASN A 226 -1.62 11.53 15.03
C ASN A 226 -0.18 11.77 14.58
N ILE A 227 0.16 11.37 13.35
CA ILE A 227 1.55 11.32 12.94
C ILE A 227 1.75 11.74 11.50
N LYS A 228 2.18 12.99 11.38
CA LYS A 228 2.93 13.48 10.23
C LYS A 228 4.32 12.85 10.27
N TYR A 229 4.42 11.54 10.05
CA TYR A 229 5.72 10.91 9.86
C TYR A 229 6.33 11.41 8.57
N SER A 230 7.61 11.75 8.61
CA SER A 230 8.40 11.84 7.41
C SER A 230 8.39 10.51 6.65
N ILE A 231 8.50 10.58 5.33
CA ILE A 231 8.71 9.41 4.50
C ILE A 231 10.14 8.93 4.75
N ARG A 232 10.30 7.79 5.40
CA ARG A 232 11.61 7.26 5.78
C ARG A 232 12.03 6.15 4.84
N ALA A 233 13.26 6.24 4.34
CA ALA A 233 13.98 5.04 3.94
C ALA A 233 14.24 4.18 5.20
N ASN A 234 14.44 2.87 5.00
CA ASN A 234 14.72 1.91 6.06
C ASN A 234 13.94 2.15 7.38
N PRO A 235 12.60 2.25 7.35
CA PRO A 235 11.79 2.65 8.51
C PRO A 235 11.98 1.72 9.73
N GLU A 236 12.38 0.47 9.47
CA GLU A 236 12.71 -0.53 10.49
C GLU A 236 14.01 -0.28 11.25
N HIS A 237 14.82 0.70 10.86
CA HIS A 237 16.09 0.92 11.50
C HIS A 237 15.93 1.52 12.92
N LYS A 238 16.65 0.98 13.91
CA LYS A 238 16.61 1.38 15.33
C LYS A 238 16.90 2.84 15.67
N LYS A 239 17.31 3.63 14.68
CA LYS A 239 17.51 5.08 14.83
C LYS A 239 16.18 5.82 14.87
N TRP A 240 15.15 5.29 14.21
CA TRP A 240 13.85 5.94 14.04
C TRP A 240 12.94 5.82 15.27
N TYR A 241 13.28 4.94 16.20
CA TYR A 241 12.45 4.63 17.35
C TYR A 241 13.27 4.55 18.62
N THR A 242 12.67 5.00 19.73
CA THR A 242 13.34 4.97 21.04
C THR A 242 13.39 3.57 21.63
N SER A 243 12.52 2.67 21.16
CA SER A 243 12.45 1.27 21.58
C SER A 243 12.03 0.39 20.41
N LYS A 244 12.47 -0.89 20.42
CA LYS A 244 12.06 -1.88 19.40
C LYS A 244 10.54 -1.98 19.27
N THR A 245 9.81 -1.83 20.38
CA THR A 245 8.34 -1.87 20.41
C THR A 245 7.73 -0.66 19.71
N GLU A 246 8.26 0.53 19.93
CA GLU A 246 7.80 1.74 19.22
C GLU A 246 8.05 1.61 17.72
N GLY A 247 9.24 1.15 17.31
CA GLY A 247 9.56 0.90 15.90
C GLY A 247 8.58 -0.05 15.25
N LYS A 248 8.25 -1.14 15.94
CA LYS A 248 7.25 -2.10 15.48
C LYS A 248 5.88 -1.46 15.27
N VAL A 249 5.40 -0.63 16.21
CA VAL A 249 4.11 0.06 16.07
C VAL A 249 4.13 1.04 14.90
N ILE A 250 5.21 1.81 14.74
CA ILE A 250 5.36 2.77 13.63
C ILE A 250 5.37 2.05 12.28
N ASN A 251 6.14 0.98 12.14
CA ASN A 251 6.14 0.17 10.93
C ASN A 251 4.74 -0.38 10.62
N LEU A 252 4.07 -0.95 11.62
CA LEU A 252 2.70 -1.45 11.46
C LEU A 252 1.75 -0.34 10.99
N ILE A 253 1.96 0.90 11.40
CA ILE A 253 1.18 2.05 10.91
C ILE A 253 1.54 2.38 9.46
N GLU A 254 2.83 2.54 9.16
CA GLU A 254 3.31 2.92 7.82
C GLU A 254 2.94 1.88 6.76
N SER A 255 3.04 0.60 7.10
CA SER A 255 2.62 -0.54 6.29
C SER A 255 1.10 -0.75 6.26
N GLY A 256 0.33 -0.03 7.08
CA GLY A 256 -1.11 -0.23 7.24
C GLY A 256 -1.51 -1.47 8.04
N LEU A 257 -0.55 -2.28 8.49
CA LEU A 257 -0.75 -3.55 9.19
C LEU A 257 -1.19 -3.44 10.66
N LEU A 258 -1.32 -2.22 11.21
CA LEU A 258 -1.61 -2.04 12.65
C LEU A 258 -2.95 -2.63 13.07
N GLU A 259 -4.02 -2.38 12.32
CA GLU A 259 -5.36 -2.89 12.65
C GLU A 259 -5.39 -4.43 12.67
N ASP A 260 -4.79 -5.07 11.67
CA ASP A 260 -4.66 -6.52 11.60
C ASP A 260 -3.85 -7.06 12.79
N TYR A 261 -2.76 -6.37 13.12
CA TYR A 261 -1.90 -6.75 14.23
C TYR A 261 -2.64 -6.69 15.58
N VAL A 262 -3.62 -5.80 15.75
CA VAL A 262 -4.37 -5.65 17.01
C VAL A 262 -5.75 -6.33 16.99
N SER A 263 -6.19 -6.86 15.85
CA SER A 263 -7.53 -7.45 15.66
C SER A 263 -7.85 -8.56 16.67
N ASP A 264 -6.93 -9.52 16.83
CA ASP A 264 -7.03 -10.61 17.80
C ASP A 264 -6.92 -10.15 19.26
N CYS A 265 -6.49 -8.90 19.49
CA CYS A 265 -6.40 -8.29 20.80
C CYS A 265 -7.71 -7.60 21.21
N ARG A 266 -8.74 -7.52 20.37
CA ARG A 266 -10.04 -6.93 20.73
C ARG A 266 -10.91 -7.92 21.52
N PHE A 267 -11.77 -7.40 22.41
CA PHE A 267 -12.76 -8.23 23.10
C PHE A 267 -13.84 -8.66 22.11
N LYS A 268 -14.30 -9.93 22.15
CA LYS A 268 -15.28 -10.45 21.18
C LYS A 268 -16.61 -9.68 21.14
N ASN A 269 -17.01 -9.09 22.26
CA ASN A 269 -18.33 -8.48 22.45
C ASN A 269 -18.27 -6.95 22.57
N VAL A 270 -17.08 -6.36 22.61
CA VAL A 270 -16.86 -4.92 22.73
C VAL A 270 -15.69 -4.60 21.82
N LYS A 271 -15.83 -3.66 20.88
CA LYS A 271 -14.75 -3.28 19.94
C LYS A 271 -13.46 -2.79 20.64
N LYS A 272 -13.51 -2.63 21.96
CA LYS A 272 -12.40 -2.33 22.86
C LYS A 272 -11.21 -3.27 22.75
N LEU A 273 -10.02 -2.67 22.80
CA LEU A 273 -8.77 -3.40 22.85
C LEU A 273 -8.45 -3.95 24.25
N ASN A 274 -8.05 -5.22 24.32
CA ASN A 274 -7.45 -5.84 25.50
C ASN A 274 -5.96 -5.46 25.57
N MET A 275 -5.65 -4.42 26.34
CA MET A 275 -4.27 -3.91 26.49
C MET A 275 -3.30 -4.95 27.02
N LYS A 276 -3.74 -5.86 27.89
CA LYS A 276 -2.89 -6.92 28.44
C LYS A 276 -2.48 -7.91 27.36
N LYS A 277 -3.43 -8.30 26.51
CA LYS A 277 -3.15 -9.19 25.36
C LYS A 277 -2.25 -8.50 24.34
N LEU A 278 -2.51 -7.23 24.04
CA LEU A 278 -1.66 -6.46 23.13
C LEU A 278 -0.24 -6.29 23.68
N ALA A 279 -0.09 -5.97 24.96
CA ALA A 279 1.21 -5.77 25.60
C ALA A 279 2.08 -7.02 25.54
N ILE A 280 1.50 -8.20 25.78
CA ILE A 280 2.16 -9.49 25.57
C ILE A 280 2.60 -9.65 24.11
N LYS A 281 1.71 -9.35 23.15
CA LYS A 281 2.00 -9.46 21.71
C LYS A 281 3.11 -8.50 21.25
N LEU A 282 3.14 -7.28 21.79
CA LEU A 282 4.16 -6.25 21.57
C LEU A 282 5.44 -6.46 22.39
N ASN A 283 5.46 -7.45 23.28
CA ASN A 283 6.52 -7.72 24.23
C ASN A 283 6.91 -6.47 25.06
N CYS A 284 5.91 -5.82 25.66
CA CYS A 284 6.08 -4.63 26.48
C CYS A 284 5.08 -4.60 27.65
N SER A 285 5.13 -3.55 28.47
CA SER A 285 4.14 -3.37 29.55
C SER A 285 2.83 -2.78 29.03
N ASP A 286 1.71 -3.08 29.70
CA ASP A 286 0.38 -2.51 29.42
C ASP A 286 0.43 -0.97 29.34
N LYS A 287 1.19 -0.33 30.24
CA LYS A 287 1.38 1.12 30.28
C LYS A 287 2.13 1.62 29.03
N THR A 288 3.14 0.88 28.58
CA THR A 288 3.92 1.20 27.37
C THR A 288 3.06 1.02 26.12
N ALA A 289 2.35 -0.11 25.99
CA ALA A 289 1.45 -0.37 24.87
C ALA A 289 0.39 0.73 24.75
N LYS A 290 -0.28 1.07 25.86
CA LYS A 290 -1.27 2.15 25.89
C LYS A 290 -0.67 3.50 25.51
N LYS A 291 0.50 3.86 26.06
CA LYS A 291 1.19 5.12 25.71
C LYS A 291 1.51 5.21 24.21
N LEU A 292 2.03 4.12 23.63
CA LEU A 292 2.38 4.08 22.20
C LEU A 292 1.14 4.21 21.32
N LEU A 293 0.05 3.50 21.65
CA LEU A 293 -1.21 3.66 20.91
C LEU A 293 -1.81 5.06 21.08
N SER A 294 -1.79 5.64 22.28
CA SER A 294 -2.29 7.01 22.49
C SER A 294 -1.52 8.05 21.68
N LEU A 295 -0.22 7.83 21.51
CA LEU A 295 0.64 8.72 20.73
C LEU A 295 0.46 8.53 19.23
N HIS A 296 0.37 7.27 18.79
CA HIS A 296 0.54 6.92 17.38
C HIS A 296 -0.77 6.50 16.69
N ALA A 297 -1.69 5.85 17.39
CA ALA A 297 -2.95 5.38 16.83
C ALA A 297 -4.10 5.56 17.84
N PRO A 298 -4.45 6.81 18.21
CA PRO A 298 -5.44 7.09 19.24
C PRO A 298 -6.83 6.51 18.91
N HIS A 299 -7.21 6.40 17.63
CA HIS A 299 -8.46 5.72 17.23
C HIS A 299 -8.62 4.29 17.72
N LEU A 300 -7.52 3.57 17.99
CA LEU A 300 -7.57 2.22 18.55
C LEU A 300 -7.98 2.20 20.03
N LEU A 301 -7.93 3.36 20.67
CA LEU A 301 -8.26 3.56 22.08
C LEU A 301 -9.62 4.22 22.28
N ASP A 302 -10.13 4.86 21.24
CA ASP A 302 -11.41 5.53 21.22
C ASP A 302 -12.52 4.47 21.02
N ASP A 303 -13.31 4.27 22.08
CA ASP A 303 -14.67 3.72 22.09
C ASP A 303 -15.56 4.71 22.86
#